data_AF-A0A0P8XBR7-F1
#
_entry.id   AF-A0A0P8XBR7-F1
#
_cell.length_a   1.000
_cell.length_b   1.000
_cell.length_c   1.000
_cell.angle_alpha   90.00
_cell.angle_beta   90.00
_cell.angle_gamma   90.00
#
_symmetry.space_group_name_H-M   'P 1'
#
loop_
_entity.id
_entity.type
_entity.pdbx_description
1 polymer ?
#
loop_
_entity_poly.entity_id
_entity_poly.type
_entity_poly.pdbx_seq_one_letter_code
_entity_poly.pdbx_strand_id
1 'polypeptide(L)'
;MKKVWVLILIGVIIFASGCTQSPTTTQTTPSETTSSESQTTSSPVETTTPTTTTTTTEPQTTVTTTTTTATVPEKPGIDFSSYKTGEILQNWTSLFSRKIIYVSEGYEELAKHYFPNAEIKSKDKFDSGIAILSPSDARELLRGKPILTTPRDYFGYVLYKVGTKFVGGEMGTIIAYKEDGKDRLIFTGNDVSGIGAALALAKELSEGRKLNPSYVLRRGEFEGIIVKVIGDNDWDGIEDDDEYWIVKEIFVKEPFVYTWRIVNGENVTVSGGFIRLVNGSTVYIRALGFNVSVKVIGTTHAQITYIVENTNPELVEFPENAETGETWIKLTTSEGFSLIPKDVNNFTFLAFGDHRPGSGTKQPEVFFKIRDLMNQEEGAFIIDSGDLVYSGKVEEWAELLKVWNFNKPVFVAPGNHEYQGEGINVYHKFFGPTDYSFVLGNYYFIFANNVERNYQLTSAQWNWLEKELEKAKELGKRPVIVMHAPPIDPRPEGGHTMNPTHAKKLLELMKVYNAFGVFGHIHIYWYGEKDGVELIITGGGGAPVYAKPEEGGFYHYVKITAGDTLTVEPVKVE
;
A
#
# COMPACT_ATOMS: atom_id res chain seq x y z
N MET A 1 26.90 -22.87 -51.62
CA MET A 1 27.84 -22.84 -50.47
C MET A 1 27.04 -22.73 -49.17
N LYS A 2 27.67 -22.53 -48.00
CA LYS A 2 27.07 -22.83 -46.68
C LYS A 2 25.88 -21.94 -46.29
N LYS A 3 24.99 -22.50 -45.45
CA LYS A 3 23.94 -21.80 -44.69
C LYS A 3 24.56 -20.88 -43.62
N VAL A 4 23.84 -19.84 -43.22
CA VAL A 4 23.77 -19.38 -41.83
C VAL A 4 22.30 -19.12 -41.48
N TRP A 5 21.86 -19.61 -40.32
CA TRP A 5 20.66 -19.17 -39.61
C TRP A 5 21.13 -18.56 -38.29
N VAL A 6 20.45 -17.53 -37.79
CA VAL A 6 20.71 -16.99 -36.44
C VAL A 6 19.43 -17.12 -35.62
N LEU A 7 19.42 -18.10 -34.71
CA LEU A 7 18.48 -18.19 -33.60
C LEU A 7 19.12 -17.50 -32.39
N ILE A 8 18.46 -16.50 -31.82
CA ILE A 8 18.85 -15.91 -30.54
C ILE A 8 18.11 -16.68 -29.45
N LEU A 9 18.86 -17.35 -28.57
CA LEU A 9 18.34 -18.22 -27.53
C LEU A 9 18.96 -17.80 -26.20
N ILE A 10 18.23 -17.01 -25.41
CA ILE A 10 18.70 -16.45 -24.15
C ILE A 10 18.53 -17.50 -23.04
N GLY A 11 19.58 -18.26 -22.79
CA GLY A 11 19.67 -19.17 -21.64
C GLY A 11 20.16 -18.44 -20.39
N VAL A 12 19.31 -18.31 -19.37
CA VAL A 12 19.71 -17.78 -18.05
C VAL A 12 20.34 -18.92 -17.23
N ILE A 13 21.62 -18.80 -16.92
CA ILE A 13 22.33 -19.75 -16.05
C ILE A 13 22.39 -19.16 -14.63
N ILE A 14 21.68 -19.80 -13.69
CA ILE A 14 21.81 -19.52 -12.26
C ILE A 14 22.80 -20.52 -11.67
N PHE A 15 23.98 -20.06 -11.26
CA PHE A 15 24.89 -20.87 -10.47
C PHE A 15 24.44 -20.91 -9.01
N ALA A 16 23.97 -22.09 -8.58
CA ALA A 16 23.83 -22.39 -7.16
C ALA A 16 25.20 -22.72 -6.54
N SER A 17 25.37 -22.36 -5.26
CA SER A 17 26.46 -22.82 -4.40
C SER A 17 25.94 -22.80 -2.97
N GLY A 18 26.28 -23.82 -2.17
CA GLY A 18 25.73 -23.98 -0.83
C GLY A 18 26.49 -25.01 0.01
N CYS A 19 25.98 -25.24 1.22
CA CYS A 19 26.57 -26.06 2.28
C CYS A 19 27.86 -25.43 2.91
N THR A 20 28.16 -25.61 4.20
CA THR A 20 27.55 -26.49 5.23
C THR A 20 27.59 -25.86 6.64
N GLN A 21 26.96 -26.52 7.61
CA GLN A 21 26.79 -26.12 9.02
C GLN A 21 28.05 -26.31 9.88
N SER A 22 28.12 -25.62 11.04
CA SER A 22 28.15 -26.26 12.38
C SER A 22 28.02 -25.25 13.54
N PRO A 23 27.41 -25.61 14.69
CA PRO A 23 27.32 -24.78 15.89
C PRO A 23 28.37 -25.12 16.97
N THR A 24 28.62 -24.20 17.91
CA THR A 24 29.41 -24.43 19.14
C THR A 24 28.78 -23.70 20.34
N THR A 25 29.09 -24.12 21.57
CA THR A 25 28.22 -23.97 22.75
C THR A 25 28.88 -23.33 23.98
N THR A 26 28.05 -22.67 24.81
CA THR A 26 28.13 -22.55 26.29
C THR A 26 29.31 -21.82 26.98
N GLN A 27 28.98 -20.76 27.73
CA GLN A 27 29.37 -20.45 29.14
C GLN A 27 28.55 -19.16 29.54
N THR A 28 27.73 -19.06 30.60
CA THR A 28 27.92 -19.20 32.08
C THR A 28 28.95 -18.21 32.66
N THR A 29 28.75 -17.47 33.77
CA THR A 29 27.91 -17.73 34.98
C THR A 29 27.42 -16.38 35.65
N PRO A 30 27.05 -16.18 36.96
CA PRO A 30 25.85 -15.38 37.31
C PRO A 30 26.00 -14.27 38.40
N SER A 31 24.86 -13.68 38.79
CA SER A 31 24.54 -13.01 40.08
C SER A 31 23.01 -13.12 40.24
N GLU A 32 22.37 -13.55 41.35
CA GLU A 32 22.28 -12.95 42.70
C GLU A 32 21.81 -11.48 42.70
N THR A 33 20.82 -11.04 43.49
CA THR A 33 19.90 -11.65 44.49
C THR A 33 18.52 -10.95 44.40
N THR A 34 17.42 -11.19 45.16
CA THR A 34 17.18 -11.73 46.53
C THR A 34 15.78 -12.40 46.62
N SER A 35 15.17 -12.54 47.81
CA SER A 35 13.86 -13.19 48.07
C SER A 35 12.95 -12.37 49.01
N SER A 36 11.66 -12.76 49.12
CA SER A 36 10.86 -12.68 50.37
C SER A 36 9.66 -13.64 50.30
N GLU A 37 9.07 -14.02 51.45
CA GLU A 37 8.20 -15.21 51.62
C GLU A 37 6.87 -14.93 52.35
N SER A 38 5.86 -15.80 52.14
CA SER A 38 4.89 -16.39 53.12
C SER A 38 3.67 -16.96 52.34
N GLN A 39 3.16 -18.19 52.51
CA GLN A 39 2.63 -18.91 53.70
C GLN A 39 1.35 -18.24 54.28
N THR A 40 0.22 -18.89 54.65
CA THR A 40 -0.34 -20.28 54.62
C THR A 40 -1.89 -20.18 54.89
N THR A 41 -2.80 -21.18 55.09
CA THR A 41 -2.76 -22.64 55.38
C THR A 41 -4.10 -23.36 55.02
N SER A 42 -4.03 -24.50 54.31
CA SER A 42 -4.79 -25.77 54.47
C SER A 42 -6.28 -25.91 54.91
N SER A 43 -7.09 -26.56 54.02
CA SER A 43 -7.80 -27.86 54.25
C SER A 43 -9.12 -27.93 55.10
N PRO A 44 -9.82 -29.09 55.28
CA PRO A 44 -10.94 -29.54 54.39
C PRO A 44 -12.19 -30.16 55.13
N VAL A 45 -13.02 -30.98 54.43
CA VAL A 45 -13.83 -32.18 54.90
C VAL A 45 -15.36 -32.23 54.58
N GLU A 46 -15.80 -33.43 54.10
CA GLU A 46 -17.10 -34.17 54.04
C GLU A 46 -18.48 -33.60 53.59
N THR A 47 -18.96 -34.14 52.45
CA THR A 47 -20.05 -35.15 52.31
C THR A 47 -21.30 -35.17 53.23
N THR A 48 -22.51 -35.16 52.65
CA THR A 48 -23.63 -36.07 53.03
C THR A 48 -24.82 -36.11 52.04
N THR A 49 -25.47 -37.27 51.99
CA THR A 49 -26.80 -37.62 51.39
C THR A 49 -27.50 -38.56 52.42
N PRO A 50 -28.77 -39.01 52.30
CA PRO A 50 -29.79 -38.85 51.23
C PRO A 50 -31.20 -38.46 51.78
N THR A 51 -32.25 -38.61 50.96
CA THR A 51 -33.51 -39.30 51.34
C THR A 51 -34.31 -39.67 50.08
N THR A 52 -35.01 -40.81 50.12
CA THR A 52 -35.79 -41.38 48.99
C THR A 52 -37.28 -41.46 49.36
N THR A 53 -38.18 -41.29 48.39
CA THR A 53 -39.58 -41.77 48.51
C THR A 53 -40.02 -42.41 47.19
N THR A 54 -40.71 -43.54 47.29
CA THR A 54 -41.11 -44.41 46.16
C THR A 54 -42.64 -44.45 46.03
N THR A 55 -43.16 -44.55 44.81
CA THR A 55 -44.53 -45.07 44.57
C THR A 55 -44.57 -45.81 43.24
N THR A 56 -45.37 -46.88 43.17
CA THR A 56 -45.31 -47.90 42.10
C THR A 56 -46.67 -48.07 41.44
N THR A 57 -46.71 -48.17 40.11
CA THR A 57 -47.83 -48.81 39.38
C THR A 57 -47.35 -49.44 38.07
N GLU A 58 -48.10 -50.43 37.58
CA GLU A 58 -47.73 -51.33 36.48
C GLU A 58 -48.58 -51.07 35.21
N PRO A 59 -48.55 -51.91 34.14
CA PRO A 59 -47.93 -51.54 32.88
C PRO A 59 -48.91 -51.18 31.74
N GLN A 60 -48.40 -50.49 30.72
CA GLN A 60 -48.99 -50.52 29.36
C GLN A 60 -47.93 -50.74 28.29
N THR A 61 -48.09 -51.79 27.49
CA THR A 61 -47.33 -52.04 26.27
C THR A 61 -47.91 -51.21 25.12
N THR A 62 -47.16 -50.21 24.66
CA THR A 62 -47.45 -49.48 23.41
C THR A 62 -46.28 -49.64 22.46
N VAL A 63 -46.50 -50.30 21.32
CA VAL A 63 -45.49 -50.48 20.28
C VAL A 63 -45.27 -49.14 19.58
N THR A 64 -44.14 -48.48 19.90
CA THR A 64 -43.70 -47.28 19.19
C THR A 64 -42.54 -47.66 18.28
N THR A 65 -42.75 -47.55 16.96
CA THR A 65 -41.77 -47.95 15.96
C THR A 65 -40.49 -47.12 16.07
N THR A 66 -39.36 -47.76 16.33
CA THR A 66 -38.05 -47.11 16.30
C THR A 66 -37.68 -46.78 14.86
N THR A 67 -38.09 -45.61 14.37
CA THR A 67 -37.54 -45.05 13.12
C THR A 67 -36.11 -44.59 13.40
N THR A 68 -35.17 -45.52 13.27
CA THR A 68 -33.73 -45.23 13.35
C THR A 68 -33.39 -44.25 12.24
N THR A 69 -33.30 -42.96 12.59
CA THR A 69 -32.79 -41.95 11.66
C THR A 69 -31.36 -42.35 11.35
N ALA A 70 -31.10 -42.77 10.11
CA ALA A 70 -29.78 -43.20 9.70
C ALA A 70 -28.86 -41.97 9.76
N THR A 71 -28.04 -41.88 10.80
CA THR A 71 -27.01 -40.85 10.92
C THR A 71 -26.10 -40.97 9.72
N VAL A 72 -26.21 -40.03 8.77
CA VAL A 72 -25.22 -39.90 7.71
C VAL A 72 -23.89 -39.71 8.42
N PRO A 73 -22.88 -40.56 8.20
CA PRO A 73 -21.60 -40.40 8.87
C PRO A 73 -21.05 -39.04 8.47
N GLU A 74 -20.85 -38.15 9.45
CA GLU A 74 -20.20 -36.88 9.19
C GLU A 74 -18.84 -37.16 8.54
N LYS A 75 -18.54 -36.41 7.48
CA LYS A 75 -17.25 -36.51 6.81
C LYS A 75 -16.19 -36.22 7.88
N PRO A 76 -15.16 -37.07 8.06
CA PRO A 76 -14.13 -36.83 9.06
C PRO A 76 -13.56 -35.43 8.89
N GLY A 77 -13.57 -34.65 9.97
CA GLY A 77 -13.10 -33.26 9.94
C GLY A 77 -11.64 -33.18 9.50
N ILE A 78 -11.28 -32.09 8.82
CA ILE A 78 -9.97 -31.92 8.20
C ILE A 78 -8.89 -31.99 9.28
N ASP A 79 -8.04 -33.02 9.25
CA ASP A 79 -6.82 -33.03 10.04
C ASP A 79 -5.80 -32.10 9.37
N PHE A 80 -5.73 -30.87 9.87
CA PHE A 80 -4.79 -29.87 9.36
C PHE A 80 -3.34 -30.38 9.41
N SER A 81 -2.96 -31.23 10.38
CA SER A 81 -1.59 -31.72 10.50
C SER A 81 -1.17 -32.69 9.37
N SER A 82 -2.14 -33.33 8.69
CA SER A 82 -1.89 -34.23 7.56
C SER A 82 -1.57 -33.53 6.23
N TYR A 83 -1.80 -32.21 6.14
CA TYR A 83 -1.57 -31.39 4.94
C TYR A 83 -0.42 -30.41 5.13
N LYS A 84 0.46 -30.27 4.12
CA LYS A 84 1.49 -29.20 4.10
C LYS A 84 0.85 -27.82 3.94
N THR A 85 1.63 -26.78 4.20
CA THR A 85 1.23 -25.39 3.99
C THR A 85 0.71 -25.15 2.57
N GLY A 86 -0.53 -24.68 2.45
CA GLY A 86 -1.24 -24.43 1.20
C GLY A 86 -1.96 -25.64 0.59
N GLU A 87 -1.75 -26.87 1.08
CA GLU A 87 -2.42 -28.04 0.49
C GLU A 87 -3.92 -28.11 0.82
N ILE A 88 -4.40 -27.43 1.86
CA ILE A 88 -5.84 -27.35 2.17
C ILE A 88 -6.51 -26.35 1.22
N LEU A 89 -5.91 -25.17 1.04
CA LEU A 89 -6.37 -24.15 0.10
C LEU A 89 -6.28 -24.62 -1.36
N GLN A 90 -5.23 -25.34 -1.74
CA GLN A 90 -5.05 -25.89 -3.10
C GLN A 90 -6.10 -26.96 -3.45
N ASN A 91 -6.51 -27.79 -2.49
CA ASN A 91 -7.41 -28.93 -2.72
C ASN A 91 -8.85 -28.69 -2.21
N TRP A 92 -9.22 -27.43 -1.95
CA TRP A 92 -10.44 -27.03 -1.23
C TRP A 92 -11.73 -27.71 -1.74
N THR A 93 -11.88 -27.90 -3.05
CA THR A 93 -13.04 -28.54 -3.69
C THR A 93 -13.25 -30.01 -3.32
N SER A 94 -12.19 -30.70 -2.88
CA SER A 94 -12.24 -32.08 -2.37
C SER A 94 -12.57 -32.13 -0.87
N LEU A 95 -12.30 -31.05 -0.14
CA LEU A 95 -12.43 -30.96 1.32
C LEU A 95 -13.80 -30.41 1.71
N PHE A 96 -14.24 -29.32 1.10
CA PHE A 96 -15.49 -28.63 1.43
C PHE A 96 -16.62 -28.96 0.45
N SER A 97 -17.85 -29.08 0.97
CA SER A 97 -19.04 -29.35 0.16
C SER A 97 -19.51 -28.08 -0.57
N ARG A 98 -19.58 -28.13 -1.89
CA ARG A 98 -20.11 -27.04 -2.75
C ARG A 98 -21.62 -27.12 -3.01
N LYS A 99 -22.36 -27.95 -2.25
CA LYS A 99 -23.82 -28.12 -2.40
C LYS A 99 -24.63 -26.99 -1.79
N ILE A 100 -24.12 -26.40 -0.71
CA ILE A 100 -24.73 -25.29 0.02
C ILE A 100 -23.64 -24.25 0.21
N ILE A 101 -23.95 -22.98 -0.12
CA ILE A 101 -23.08 -21.84 0.19
C ILE A 101 -23.85 -20.91 1.11
N TYR A 102 -23.23 -20.50 2.21
CA TYR A 102 -23.80 -19.52 3.12
C TYR A 102 -23.30 -18.12 2.75
N VAL A 103 -24.21 -17.15 2.68
CA VAL A 103 -23.95 -15.85 2.03
C VAL A 103 -24.46 -14.70 2.90
N SER A 104 -23.69 -13.62 2.97
CA SER A 104 -24.15 -12.35 3.54
C SER A 104 -25.14 -11.65 2.59
N GLU A 105 -26.13 -10.95 3.16
CA GLU A 105 -27.08 -10.15 2.39
C GLU A 105 -26.35 -9.16 1.47
N GLY A 106 -26.70 -9.16 0.18
CA GLY A 106 -26.06 -8.34 -0.86
C GLY A 106 -24.96 -9.04 -1.66
N TYR A 107 -24.58 -10.28 -1.31
CA TYR A 107 -23.53 -11.06 -1.98
C TYR A 107 -24.07 -12.28 -2.75
N GLU A 108 -25.39 -12.38 -2.92
CA GLU A 108 -26.07 -13.52 -3.56
C GLU A 108 -25.72 -13.70 -5.04
N GLU A 109 -25.54 -12.63 -5.82
CA GLU A 109 -25.16 -12.76 -7.25
C GLU A 109 -23.73 -13.28 -7.41
N LEU A 110 -22.79 -12.78 -6.60
CA LEU A 110 -21.41 -13.28 -6.51
C LEU A 110 -21.38 -14.78 -6.15
N ALA A 111 -22.26 -15.21 -5.23
CA ALA A 111 -22.42 -16.62 -4.89
C ALA A 111 -23.00 -17.45 -6.04
N LYS A 112 -23.96 -16.93 -6.81
CA LYS A 112 -24.50 -17.61 -8.01
C LYS A 112 -23.45 -17.72 -9.11
N HIS A 113 -22.65 -16.69 -9.35
CA HIS A 113 -21.61 -16.69 -10.38
C HIS A 113 -20.58 -17.80 -10.12
N TYR A 114 -19.99 -17.84 -8.91
CA TYR A 114 -18.94 -18.81 -8.59
C TYR A 114 -19.46 -20.20 -8.18
N PHE A 115 -20.74 -20.32 -7.79
CA PHE A 115 -21.37 -21.59 -7.39
C PHE A 115 -22.78 -21.80 -8.01
N PRO A 116 -22.93 -21.81 -9.35
CA PRO A 116 -24.24 -21.79 -10.03
C PRO A 116 -25.12 -23.03 -9.84
N ASN A 117 -24.61 -24.07 -9.16
CA ASN A 117 -25.31 -25.32 -8.86
C ASN A 117 -25.55 -25.52 -7.34
N ALA A 118 -25.33 -24.49 -6.52
CA ALA A 118 -25.46 -24.57 -5.07
C ALA A 118 -26.81 -24.02 -4.56
N GLU A 119 -27.28 -24.58 -3.44
CA GLU A 119 -28.35 -24.01 -2.63
C GLU A 119 -27.78 -22.85 -1.79
N ILE A 120 -28.15 -21.62 -2.11
CA ILE A 120 -27.72 -20.42 -1.37
C ILE A 120 -28.58 -20.25 -0.11
N LYS A 121 -27.93 -19.95 1.03
CA LYS A 121 -28.58 -19.71 2.33
C LYS A 121 -27.98 -18.49 3.01
N SER A 122 -28.76 -17.81 3.86
CA SER A 122 -28.22 -16.75 4.72
C SER A 122 -27.09 -17.29 5.61
N LYS A 123 -26.06 -16.46 5.79
CA LYS A 123 -24.99 -16.57 6.80
C LYS A 123 -25.47 -16.94 8.21
N ASP A 124 -26.71 -16.62 8.58
CA ASP A 124 -27.29 -16.91 9.91
C ASP A 124 -27.66 -18.40 10.09
N LYS A 125 -27.26 -19.24 9.11
CA LYS A 125 -27.24 -20.71 9.16
C LYS A 125 -25.82 -21.29 8.98
N PHE A 126 -24.77 -20.45 8.92
CA PHE A 126 -23.40 -20.91 8.68
C PHE A 126 -22.76 -21.55 9.93
N ASP A 127 -22.71 -22.87 9.91
CA ASP A 127 -22.17 -23.69 11.00
C ASP A 127 -20.90 -24.47 10.57
N SER A 128 -20.86 -24.92 9.32
CA SER A 128 -19.72 -25.61 8.70
C SER A 128 -19.79 -25.49 7.17
N GLY A 129 -18.72 -25.87 6.47
CA GLY A 129 -18.68 -25.84 5.02
C GLY A 129 -18.16 -24.52 4.46
N ILE A 130 -18.85 -23.93 3.48
CA ILE A 130 -18.37 -22.77 2.71
C ILE A 130 -19.26 -21.56 2.95
N ALA A 131 -18.65 -20.40 3.22
CA ALA A 131 -19.34 -19.12 3.28
C ALA A 131 -18.66 -18.02 2.46
N ILE A 132 -19.48 -17.14 1.88
CA ILE A 132 -19.10 -15.87 1.25
C ILE A 132 -19.62 -14.78 2.18
N LEU A 133 -18.71 -14.14 2.91
CA LEU A 133 -19.06 -13.26 4.03
C LEU A 133 -18.60 -11.83 3.79
N SER A 134 -19.51 -10.89 4.01
CA SER A 134 -19.24 -9.45 4.02
C SER A 134 -18.07 -9.11 4.96
N PRO A 135 -17.37 -7.98 4.75
CA PRO A 135 -16.28 -7.54 5.62
C PRO A 135 -16.69 -7.36 7.10
N SER A 136 -17.98 -7.08 7.38
CA SER A 136 -18.53 -6.96 8.74
C SER A 136 -18.86 -8.31 9.37
N ASP A 137 -19.50 -9.22 8.64
CA ASP A 137 -19.85 -10.56 9.15
C ASP A 137 -18.60 -11.43 9.34
N ALA A 138 -17.70 -11.41 8.37
CA ALA A 138 -16.43 -12.13 8.46
C ALA A 138 -15.58 -11.63 9.63
N ARG A 139 -15.63 -10.33 9.94
CA ARG A 139 -14.91 -9.72 11.07
C ARG A 139 -15.36 -10.29 12.43
N GLU A 140 -16.65 -10.58 12.62
CA GLU A 140 -17.11 -11.15 13.88
C GLU A 140 -16.53 -12.54 14.10
N LEU A 141 -16.62 -13.39 13.06
CA LEU A 141 -16.20 -14.78 13.07
C LEU A 141 -14.67 -14.95 13.02
N LEU A 142 -13.95 -14.03 12.36
CA LEU A 142 -12.48 -14.01 12.29
C LEU A 142 -11.82 -13.28 13.49
N ARG A 143 -12.57 -12.94 14.53
CA ARG A 143 -12.02 -12.23 15.71
C ARG A 143 -10.92 -13.05 16.39
N GLY A 144 -9.72 -12.47 16.48
CA GLY A 144 -8.55 -13.11 17.07
C GLY A 144 -7.86 -14.17 16.19
N LYS A 145 -8.36 -14.43 14.97
CA LYS A 145 -7.69 -15.31 14.01
C LYS A 145 -6.44 -14.62 13.40
N PRO A 146 -5.50 -15.37 12.79
CA PRO A 146 -4.27 -14.81 12.22
C PRO A 146 -4.46 -13.92 10.98
N ILE A 147 -5.59 -14.06 10.28
CA ILE A 147 -6.09 -13.12 9.27
C ILE A 147 -7.52 -12.69 9.66
N LEU A 148 -7.81 -11.39 9.58
CA LEU A 148 -9.17 -10.84 9.75
C LEU A 148 -9.33 -9.47 9.09
N THR A 149 -10.57 -9.07 8.81
CA THR A 149 -10.90 -7.72 8.33
C THR A 149 -11.31 -6.79 9.49
N THR A 150 -11.01 -5.50 9.38
CA THR A 150 -11.28 -4.49 10.41
C THR A 150 -11.78 -3.17 9.78
N PRO A 151 -12.83 -2.50 10.30
CA PRO A 151 -13.26 -1.21 9.79
C PRO A 151 -12.25 -0.11 10.17
N ARG A 152 -12.13 0.89 9.30
CA ARG A 152 -11.29 2.08 9.47
C ARG A 152 -11.91 3.27 8.75
N ASP A 153 -12.16 4.36 9.46
CA ASP A 153 -12.96 5.51 8.99
C ASP A 153 -12.55 6.05 7.60
N TYR A 154 -11.24 6.07 7.30
CA TYR A 154 -10.71 6.61 6.04
C TYR A 154 -10.59 5.55 4.92
N PHE A 155 -10.40 4.28 5.25
CA PHE A 155 -10.14 3.20 4.27
C PHE A 155 -11.34 2.27 4.05
N GLY A 156 -12.46 2.51 4.73
CA GLY A 156 -13.60 1.59 4.80
C GLY A 156 -13.24 0.37 5.64
N TYR A 157 -12.52 -0.58 5.02
CA TYR A 157 -12.01 -1.78 5.66
C TYR A 157 -10.51 -1.98 5.39
N VAL A 158 -9.86 -2.62 6.35
CA VAL A 158 -8.43 -2.95 6.35
C VAL A 158 -8.25 -4.39 6.80
N LEU A 159 -7.58 -5.16 5.94
CA LEU A 159 -7.31 -6.58 6.09
C LEU A 159 -5.99 -6.76 6.84
N TYR A 160 -6.01 -7.47 7.96
CA TYR A 160 -4.85 -7.73 8.81
C TYR A 160 -4.34 -9.15 8.65
N LYS A 161 -3.02 -9.34 8.50
CA LYS A 161 -2.30 -10.63 8.49
C LYS A 161 -1.01 -10.49 9.29
N VAL A 162 -0.96 -11.12 10.47
CA VAL A 162 0.23 -11.23 11.37
C VAL A 162 1.05 -9.94 11.47
N GLY A 163 0.40 -8.84 11.86
CA GLY A 163 1.06 -7.55 12.10
C GLY A 163 1.18 -6.65 10.86
N THR A 164 0.86 -7.14 9.66
CA THR A 164 0.76 -6.33 8.43
C THR A 164 -0.71 -6.06 8.09
N LYS A 165 -0.99 -4.86 7.57
CA LYS A 165 -2.30 -4.40 7.10
C LYS A 165 -2.31 -4.09 5.60
N PHE A 166 -3.47 -4.28 4.97
CA PHE A 166 -3.70 -4.02 3.53
C PHE A 166 -4.99 -3.21 3.34
N VAL A 167 -4.91 -2.15 2.53
CA VAL A 167 -5.94 -1.10 2.45
C VAL A 167 -6.64 -1.05 1.09
N GLY A 168 -7.94 -0.75 1.08
CA GLY A 168 -8.76 -0.60 -0.12
C GLY A 168 -9.49 -1.88 -0.56
N GLY A 169 -10.55 -1.71 -1.35
CA GLY A 169 -11.52 -2.75 -1.66
C GLY A 169 -10.98 -3.91 -2.50
N GLU A 170 -9.85 -3.73 -3.20
CA GLU A 170 -9.26 -4.73 -4.09
C GLU A 170 -8.65 -5.96 -3.36
N MET A 171 -8.70 -5.97 -2.03
CA MET A 171 -8.04 -6.94 -1.17
C MET A 171 -8.99 -8.08 -0.76
N GLY A 172 -8.65 -9.30 -1.18
CA GLY A 172 -9.39 -10.52 -0.88
C GLY A 172 -8.64 -11.48 0.04
N THR A 173 -9.36 -12.41 0.66
CA THR A 173 -8.76 -13.53 1.38
C THR A 173 -9.60 -14.80 1.33
N ILE A 174 -8.91 -15.92 1.10
CA ILE A 174 -9.44 -17.28 1.31
C ILE A 174 -8.91 -17.76 2.66
N ILE A 175 -9.80 -18.20 3.54
CA ILE A 175 -9.46 -18.68 4.90
C ILE A 175 -10.11 -20.05 5.13
N ALA A 176 -9.31 -21.06 5.47
CA ALA A 176 -9.77 -22.39 5.86
C ALA A 176 -9.33 -22.68 7.30
N TYR A 177 -10.26 -22.94 8.22
CA TYR A 177 -9.95 -23.16 9.64
C TYR A 177 -10.99 -24.05 10.32
N LYS A 178 -10.69 -24.48 11.55
CA LYS A 178 -11.63 -25.23 12.40
C LYS A 178 -12.08 -24.41 13.61
N GLU A 179 -13.34 -24.61 14.00
CA GLU A 179 -13.96 -23.99 15.18
C GLU A 179 -15.08 -24.89 15.71
N ASP A 180 -15.10 -25.14 17.02
CA ASP A 180 -16.04 -26.05 17.69
C ASP A 180 -16.15 -27.44 17.04
N GLY A 181 -15.01 -27.93 16.52
CA GLY A 181 -14.89 -29.21 15.80
C GLY A 181 -15.26 -29.14 14.31
N LYS A 182 -15.76 -28.00 13.82
CA LYS A 182 -16.34 -27.84 12.48
C LYS A 182 -15.40 -27.11 11.54
N ASP A 183 -15.21 -27.67 10.34
CA ASP A 183 -14.40 -27.07 9.29
C ASP A 183 -15.17 -25.95 8.56
N ARG A 184 -14.51 -24.81 8.39
CA ARG A 184 -15.05 -23.59 7.79
C ARG A 184 -14.10 -23.07 6.70
N LEU A 185 -14.61 -22.88 5.50
CA LEU A 185 -13.97 -22.16 4.40
C LEU A 185 -14.71 -20.83 4.21
N ILE A 186 -14.01 -19.71 4.39
CA ILE A 186 -14.54 -18.36 4.24
C ILE A 186 -13.85 -17.69 3.05
N PHE A 187 -14.67 -17.12 2.16
CA PHE A 187 -14.28 -16.11 1.20
C PHE A 187 -14.74 -14.75 1.72
N THR A 188 -13.79 -13.81 1.85
CA THR A 188 -14.07 -12.44 2.30
C THR A 188 -12.96 -11.50 1.82
N GLY A 189 -13.00 -10.22 2.20
CA GLY A 189 -12.07 -9.19 1.75
C GLY A 189 -12.26 -7.88 2.50
N ASN A 190 -11.81 -6.78 1.89
CA ASN A 190 -12.13 -5.41 2.32
C ASN A 190 -13.44 -4.90 1.69
N ASP A 191 -13.76 -5.32 0.47
CA ASP A 191 -14.98 -4.95 -0.26
C ASP A 191 -15.35 -6.06 -1.27
N VAL A 192 -16.47 -5.92 -1.99
CA VAL A 192 -17.03 -6.96 -2.87
C VAL A 192 -16.05 -7.39 -3.98
N SER A 193 -15.34 -6.47 -4.65
CA SER A 193 -14.24 -6.79 -5.57
C SER A 193 -13.18 -7.71 -4.94
N GLY A 194 -12.78 -7.44 -3.69
CA GLY A 194 -11.85 -8.28 -2.93
C GLY A 194 -12.42 -9.67 -2.61
N ILE A 195 -13.71 -9.79 -2.32
CA ILE A 195 -14.37 -11.09 -2.15
C ILE A 195 -14.37 -11.86 -3.49
N GLY A 196 -14.65 -11.17 -4.59
CA GLY A 196 -14.48 -11.64 -5.96
C GLY A 196 -13.07 -12.18 -6.23
N ALA A 197 -12.04 -11.41 -5.89
CA ALA A 197 -10.63 -11.83 -6.00
C ALA A 197 -10.33 -13.16 -5.30
N ALA A 198 -10.89 -13.36 -4.11
CA ALA A 198 -10.74 -14.59 -3.34
C ALA A 198 -11.45 -15.77 -4.01
N LEU A 199 -12.63 -15.54 -4.60
CA LEU A 199 -13.42 -16.54 -5.32
C LEU A 199 -12.83 -16.89 -6.69
N ALA A 200 -12.32 -15.90 -7.43
CA ALA A 200 -11.56 -16.07 -8.66
C ALA A 200 -10.32 -16.94 -8.43
N LEU A 201 -9.48 -16.62 -7.42
CA LEU A 201 -8.36 -17.51 -7.07
C LEU A 201 -8.86 -18.93 -6.71
N ALA A 202 -9.95 -19.06 -5.95
CA ALA A 202 -10.48 -20.37 -5.59
C ALA A 202 -10.91 -21.19 -6.81
N LYS A 203 -11.58 -20.55 -7.78
CA LYS A 203 -11.93 -21.13 -9.08
C LYS A 203 -10.67 -21.57 -9.83
N GLU A 204 -9.70 -20.67 -10.02
CA GLU A 204 -8.43 -20.98 -10.68
C GLU A 204 -7.68 -22.15 -10.03
N LEU A 205 -7.62 -22.21 -8.69
CA LEU A 205 -6.99 -23.31 -7.95
C LEU A 205 -7.70 -24.65 -8.22
N SER A 206 -9.01 -24.63 -8.45
CA SER A 206 -9.77 -25.83 -8.84
C SER A 206 -9.60 -26.22 -10.31
N GLU A 207 -9.21 -25.27 -11.16
CA GLU A 207 -8.93 -25.44 -12.59
C GLU A 207 -7.45 -25.77 -12.87
N GLY A 208 -6.58 -25.71 -11.85
CA GLY A 208 -5.20 -26.19 -11.89
C GLY A 208 -4.11 -25.15 -11.64
N ARG A 209 -4.45 -23.90 -11.28
CA ARG A 209 -3.46 -22.93 -10.77
C ARG A 209 -2.74 -23.52 -9.57
N LYS A 210 -1.41 -23.37 -9.56
CA LYS A 210 -0.55 -23.85 -8.47
C LYS A 210 -0.34 -22.74 -7.46
N LEU A 211 -0.89 -22.93 -6.27
CA LEU A 211 -0.65 -22.08 -5.12
C LEU A 211 0.85 -22.12 -4.75
N ASN A 212 1.48 -20.97 -4.54
CA ASN A 212 2.82 -20.93 -3.95
C ASN A 212 2.70 -20.85 -2.42
N PRO A 213 3.16 -21.88 -1.66
CA PRO A 213 3.04 -21.92 -0.21
C PRO A 213 3.67 -20.74 0.55
N SER A 214 4.61 -19.99 -0.05
CA SER A 214 5.22 -18.84 0.62
C SER A 214 4.27 -17.67 0.86
N TYR A 215 3.11 -17.63 0.18
CA TYR A 215 2.07 -16.63 0.42
C TYR A 215 1.05 -17.06 1.48
N VAL A 216 0.95 -18.37 1.75
CA VAL A 216 -0.03 -18.95 2.67
C VAL A 216 0.46 -18.81 4.11
N LEU A 217 -0.43 -18.32 4.97
CA LEU A 217 -0.24 -18.33 6.41
C LEU A 217 -0.87 -19.58 7.02
N ARG A 218 -0.05 -20.41 7.69
CA ARG A 218 -0.48 -21.56 8.50
C ARG A 218 -0.28 -21.27 9.99
N ARG A 219 -1.27 -21.57 10.84
CA ARG A 219 -1.13 -21.59 12.31
C ARG A 219 -2.06 -22.61 12.96
N GLY A 220 -1.59 -23.86 13.10
CA GLY A 220 -2.40 -24.95 13.64
C GLY A 220 -3.57 -25.28 12.69
N GLU A 221 -4.79 -25.31 13.21
CA GLU A 221 -6.03 -25.52 12.46
C GLU A 221 -6.54 -24.25 11.75
N PHE A 222 -5.61 -23.52 11.11
CA PHE A 222 -5.89 -22.31 10.33
C PHE A 222 -4.91 -22.23 9.14
N GLU A 223 -5.44 -22.14 7.93
CA GLU A 223 -4.78 -21.62 6.73
C GLU A 223 -5.49 -20.38 6.23
N GLY A 224 -4.73 -19.42 5.69
CA GLY A 224 -5.31 -18.34 4.92
C GLY A 224 -4.30 -17.69 3.98
N ILE A 225 -4.79 -17.07 2.91
CA ILE A 225 -3.99 -16.31 1.94
C ILE A 225 -4.67 -14.99 1.62
N ILE A 226 -3.88 -13.94 1.35
CA ILE A 226 -4.38 -12.68 0.82
C ILE A 226 -4.11 -12.61 -0.67
N VAL A 227 -5.10 -12.10 -1.40
CA VAL A 227 -5.00 -11.72 -2.80
C VAL A 227 -5.30 -10.25 -3.01
N LYS A 228 -4.79 -9.70 -4.12
CA LYS A 228 -5.12 -8.38 -4.63
C LYS A 228 -5.61 -8.51 -6.07
N VAL A 229 -6.71 -7.84 -6.43
CA VAL A 229 -7.03 -7.60 -7.85
C VAL A 229 -6.10 -6.52 -8.40
N ILE A 230 -5.48 -6.79 -9.54
CA ILE A 230 -4.71 -5.80 -10.29
C ILE A 230 -5.39 -5.60 -11.63
N GLY A 231 -5.71 -4.35 -11.94
CA GLY A 231 -6.03 -3.92 -13.29
C GLY A 231 -7.19 -2.95 -13.31
N ASP A 232 -8.16 -3.22 -14.16
CA ASP A 232 -9.36 -2.42 -14.37
C ASP A 232 -10.61 -3.29 -14.29
N ASN A 233 -11.59 -2.85 -13.51
CA ASN A 233 -12.89 -3.48 -13.35
C ASN A 233 -13.92 -2.49 -12.80
N ASP A 234 -15.21 -2.84 -12.89
CA ASP A 234 -16.30 -2.05 -12.31
C ASP A 234 -16.39 -2.11 -10.77
N TRP A 235 -15.61 -3.03 -10.18
CA TRP A 235 -15.49 -3.40 -8.76
C TRP A 235 -16.60 -4.29 -8.16
N ASP A 236 -17.47 -4.93 -8.95
CA ASP A 236 -18.54 -5.81 -8.44
C ASP A 236 -18.06 -7.17 -7.89
N GLY A 237 -16.88 -7.65 -8.30
CA GLY A 237 -16.31 -8.94 -7.88
C GLY A 237 -16.34 -10.07 -8.89
N ILE A 238 -16.83 -9.83 -10.10
CA ILE A 238 -16.79 -10.74 -11.25
C ILE A 238 -15.67 -10.29 -12.21
N GLU A 239 -15.19 -11.19 -13.07
CA GLU A 239 -14.24 -10.90 -14.16
C GLU A 239 -15.02 -11.00 -15.48
N ASP A 240 -15.21 -9.87 -16.15
CA ASP A 240 -15.95 -9.77 -17.43
C ASP A 240 -15.02 -9.71 -18.67
N ASP A 241 -15.54 -10.08 -19.84
CA ASP A 241 -14.77 -10.30 -21.09
C ASP A 241 -14.06 -9.03 -21.65
N ASP A 242 -14.47 -7.81 -21.25
CA ASP A 242 -13.85 -6.54 -21.67
C ASP A 242 -13.00 -5.84 -20.57
N GLU A 243 -12.84 -6.47 -19.42
CA GLU A 243 -12.03 -5.98 -18.30
C GLU A 243 -10.52 -6.34 -18.41
N TYR A 244 -9.71 -5.84 -17.47
CA TYR A 244 -8.38 -6.37 -17.23
C TYR A 244 -8.25 -6.82 -15.77
N TRP A 245 -8.50 -8.10 -15.53
CA TRP A 245 -8.46 -8.69 -14.19
C TRP A 245 -7.23 -9.59 -14.00
N ILE A 246 -6.40 -9.30 -12.99
CA ILE A 246 -5.34 -10.23 -12.56
C ILE A 246 -5.33 -10.36 -11.03
N VAL A 247 -5.70 -11.55 -10.54
CA VAL A 247 -5.55 -11.91 -9.12
C VAL A 247 -4.10 -12.29 -8.80
N LYS A 248 -3.45 -11.57 -7.88
CA LYS A 248 -2.14 -11.94 -7.31
C LYS A 248 -2.22 -12.23 -5.83
N GLU A 249 -1.58 -13.33 -5.42
CA GLU A 249 -1.22 -13.60 -4.05
C GLU A 249 -0.23 -12.53 -3.53
N ILE A 250 -0.45 -11.99 -2.33
CA ILE A 250 0.45 -10.99 -1.73
C ILE A 250 0.96 -11.42 -0.35
N PHE A 251 2.22 -11.09 -0.05
CA PHE A 251 2.82 -11.40 1.26
C PHE A 251 2.96 -10.18 2.17
N VAL A 252 3.61 -9.11 1.67
CA VAL A 252 3.83 -7.82 2.36
C VAL A 252 3.84 -6.66 1.36
N LYS A 253 4.78 -6.63 0.40
CA LYS A 253 4.76 -5.61 -0.66
C LYS A 253 3.62 -5.87 -1.64
N GLU A 254 2.89 -4.81 -1.99
CA GLU A 254 1.84 -4.85 -2.98
C GLU A 254 2.35 -4.64 -4.42
N PRO A 255 1.72 -5.26 -5.42
CA PRO A 255 1.90 -4.91 -6.82
C PRO A 255 1.05 -3.69 -7.21
N PHE A 256 1.57 -2.90 -8.16
CA PHE A 256 0.92 -1.72 -8.73
C PHE A 256 1.15 -1.65 -10.24
N VAL A 257 0.13 -1.21 -10.98
CA VAL A 257 0.23 -0.81 -12.39
C VAL A 257 -0.09 0.68 -12.47
N TYR A 258 0.92 1.50 -12.78
CA TYR A 258 0.78 2.96 -12.72
C TYR A 258 0.24 3.57 -14.01
N THR A 259 0.68 3.10 -15.17
CA THR A 259 0.61 3.88 -16.41
C THR A 259 -0.42 3.43 -17.42
N TRP A 260 -1.16 2.32 -17.20
CA TRP A 260 -2.17 1.88 -18.17
C TRP A 260 -3.32 1.06 -17.56
N ARG A 261 -4.43 0.99 -18.29
CA ARG A 261 -5.73 0.41 -17.93
C ARG A 261 -6.56 0.00 -19.17
N ILE A 262 -7.67 -0.71 -18.99
CA ILE A 262 -8.65 -1.04 -20.04
C ILE A 262 -10.03 -0.62 -19.56
N VAL A 263 -10.50 0.53 -20.05
CA VAL A 263 -11.74 1.18 -19.60
C VAL A 263 -12.79 0.99 -20.70
N ASN A 264 -13.85 0.23 -20.45
CA ASN A 264 -14.91 -0.06 -21.43
C ASN A 264 -14.35 -0.55 -22.79
N GLY A 265 -13.37 -1.47 -22.77
CA GLY A 265 -12.67 -1.99 -23.94
C GLY A 265 -11.60 -1.07 -24.57
N GLU A 266 -11.38 0.15 -24.07
CA GLU A 266 -10.34 1.06 -24.57
C GLU A 266 -9.05 0.97 -23.72
N ASN A 267 -7.90 0.72 -24.37
CA ASN A 267 -6.61 0.75 -23.67
C ASN A 267 -6.18 2.20 -23.41
N VAL A 268 -6.30 2.62 -22.16
CA VAL A 268 -5.89 3.94 -21.67
C VAL A 268 -4.45 3.83 -21.18
N THR A 269 -3.53 4.61 -21.75
CA THR A 269 -2.13 4.74 -21.33
C THR A 269 -1.80 6.19 -20.96
N VAL A 270 -1.16 6.40 -19.82
CA VAL A 270 -0.82 7.70 -19.23
C VAL A 270 0.70 7.87 -19.12
N SER A 271 1.19 9.05 -19.49
CA SER A 271 2.57 9.52 -19.21
C SER A 271 2.54 10.86 -18.48
N GLY A 272 3.55 11.14 -17.65
CA GLY A 272 3.61 12.35 -16.81
C GLY A 272 2.73 12.33 -15.55
N GLY A 273 2.01 11.23 -15.33
CA GLY A 273 1.22 10.94 -14.14
C GLY A 273 1.01 9.43 -14.00
N PHE A 274 0.16 9.03 -13.06
CA PHE A 274 -0.29 7.65 -12.92
C PHE A 274 -1.79 7.56 -12.67
N ILE A 275 -2.40 6.46 -13.12
CA ILE A 275 -3.80 6.13 -12.85
C ILE A 275 -3.89 5.66 -11.39
N ARG A 276 -4.48 6.50 -10.54
CA ARG A 276 -4.68 6.26 -9.11
C ARG A 276 -5.88 5.33 -8.86
N LEU A 277 -6.94 5.49 -9.65
CA LEU A 277 -8.20 4.75 -9.57
C LEU A 277 -8.91 4.79 -10.92
N VAL A 278 -9.68 3.75 -11.23
CA VAL A 278 -10.77 3.79 -12.20
C VAL A 278 -12.06 3.44 -11.45
N ASN A 279 -13.18 4.04 -11.82
CA ASN A 279 -14.49 3.78 -11.22
C ASN A 279 -15.54 3.95 -12.33
N GLY A 280 -16.05 2.82 -12.85
CA GLY A 280 -16.75 2.78 -14.13
C GLY A 280 -15.95 3.49 -15.23
N SER A 281 -16.62 4.29 -16.06
CA SER A 281 -15.94 5.08 -17.11
C SER A 281 -15.17 6.32 -16.60
N THR A 282 -14.81 6.41 -15.31
CA THR A 282 -14.06 7.55 -14.74
C THR A 282 -12.64 7.16 -14.31
N VAL A 283 -11.63 7.73 -14.97
CA VAL A 283 -10.20 7.52 -14.72
C VAL A 283 -9.63 8.68 -13.91
N TYR A 284 -9.15 8.40 -12.70
CA TYR A 284 -8.47 9.35 -11.83
C TYR A 284 -6.96 9.25 -12.06
N ILE A 285 -6.36 10.32 -12.57
CA ILE A 285 -4.92 10.41 -12.86
C ILE A 285 -4.30 11.39 -11.87
N ARG A 286 -3.35 10.94 -11.04
CA ARG A 286 -2.51 11.87 -10.28
C ARG A 286 -1.32 12.29 -11.13
N ALA A 287 -1.20 13.58 -11.41
CA ALA A 287 -0.08 14.15 -12.14
C ALA A 287 1.20 14.14 -11.29
N LEU A 288 2.32 13.81 -11.94
CA LEU A 288 3.68 13.83 -11.40
C LEU A 288 4.48 15.04 -11.93
N GLY A 289 3.79 15.98 -12.58
CA GLY A 289 4.33 17.19 -13.17
C GLY A 289 3.26 17.93 -13.99
N PHE A 290 3.68 18.95 -14.73
CA PHE A 290 2.77 19.80 -15.52
C PHE A 290 2.53 19.33 -16.97
N ASN A 291 3.26 18.31 -17.42
CA ASN A 291 2.97 17.62 -18.69
C ASN A 291 2.31 16.28 -18.36
N VAL A 292 1.10 16.05 -18.85
CA VAL A 292 0.39 14.76 -18.72
C VAL A 292 -0.24 14.41 -20.05
N SER A 293 0.13 13.27 -20.65
CA SER A 293 -0.45 12.80 -21.90
C SER A 293 -1.25 11.52 -21.69
N VAL A 294 -2.49 11.50 -22.18
CA VAL A 294 -3.33 10.30 -22.22
C VAL A 294 -3.45 9.83 -23.65
N LYS A 295 -3.05 8.58 -23.92
CA LYS A 295 -3.25 7.89 -25.18
C LYS A 295 -4.34 6.85 -25.00
N VAL A 296 -5.33 6.86 -25.90
CA VAL A 296 -6.41 5.87 -25.96
C VAL A 296 -6.16 4.97 -27.19
N ILE A 297 -6.38 3.66 -27.07
CA ILE A 297 -6.28 2.69 -28.17
C ILE A 297 -7.33 1.59 -28.00
N GLY A 298 -8.29 1.53 -28.91
CA GLY A 298 -9.34 0.52 -28.92
C GLY A 298 -10.27 0.69 -30.11
N THR A 299 -11.48 0.15 -30.00
CA THR A 299 -12.48 0.13 -31.08
C THR A 299 -13.91 0.34 -30.59
N THR A 300 -14.13 0.62 -29.30
CA THR A 300 -15.47 0.90 -28.75
C THR A 300 -15.79 2.39 -28.86
N HIS A 301 -14.78 3.25 -28.94
CA HIS A 301 -14.87 4.71 -28.87
C HIS A 301 -15.67 5.18 -27.63
N ALA A 302 -15.48 4.48 -26.51
CA ALA A 302 -16.17 4.77 -25.27
C ALA A 302 -15.89 6.20 -24.77
N GLN A 303 -16.93 6.90 -24.34
CA GLN A 303 -16.81 8.21 -23.70
C GLN A 303 -16.31 8.04 -22.26
N ILE A 304 -15.01 8.24 -22.07
CA ILE A 304 -14.33 8.11 -20.78
C ILE A 304 -14.17 9.49 -20.15
N THR A 305 -14.44 9.59 -18.85
CA THR A 305 -14.20 10.79 -18.06
C THR A 305 -12.83 10.70 -17.40
N TYR A 306 -11.98 11.69 -17.64
CA TYR A 306 -10.66 11.80 -17.05
C TYR A 306 -10.67 12.92 -16.03
N ILE A 307 -10.16 12.65 -14.82
CA ILE A 307 -9.91 13.64 -13.78
C ILE A 307 -8.41 13.62 -13.50
N VAL A 308 -7.70 14.63 -14.01
CA VAL A 308 -6.27 14.81 -13.76
C VAL A 308 -6.11 15.68 -12.51
N GLU A 309 -5.77 15.03 -11.40
CA GLU A 309 -5.50 15.60 -10.10
C GLU A 309 -4.03 16.04 -9.97
N ASN A 310 -3.72 16.89 -9.00
CA ASN A 310 -2.37 17.31 -8.65
C ASN A 310 -1.67 18.11 -9.78
N THR A 311 -2.42 18.94 -10.50
CA THR A 311 -1.92 19.88 -11.51
C THR A 311 -2.53 21.26 -11.30
N ASN A 312 -1.83 22.33 -11.66
CA ASN A 312 -2.33 23.70 -11.55
C ASN A 312 -2.84 24.16 -12.94
N PRO A 313 -4.16 24.37 -13.14
CA PRO A 313 -4.71 24.74 -14.45
C PRO A 313 -4.23 26.11 -14.98
N GLU A 314 -3.78 27.01 -14.10
CA GLU A 314 -3.21 28.29 -14.53
C GLU A 314 -1.89 28.10 -15.28
N LEU A 315 -1.16 27.01 -15.00
CA LEU A 315 0.17 26.71 -15.53
C LEU A 315 0.19 25.70 -16.69
N VAL A 316 -0.97 25.15 -17.08
CA VAL A 316 -1.07 24.20 -18.20
C VAL A 316 -2.11 24.64 -19.24
N GLU A 317 -1.86 24.29 -20.49
CA GLU A 317 -2.83 24.31 -21.58
C GLU A 317 -3.57 22.96 -21.60
N PHE A 318 -4.88 23.00 -21.89
CA PHE A 318 -5.78 21.85 -21.81
C PHE A 318 -6.93 21.99 -22.82
N PRO A 319 -7.64 20.89 -23.17
CA PRO A 319 -8.74 20.94 -24.14
C PRO A 319 -9.88 21.89 -23.74
N GLU A 320 -10.44 22.62 -24.70
CA GLU A 320 -11.44 23.69 -24.48
C GLU A 320 -12.72 23.23 -23.75
N ASN A 321 -13.03 21.93 -23.77
CA ASN A 321 -14.20 21.34 -23.13
C ASN A 321 -13.97 20.86 -21.68
N ALA A 322 -12.83 21.18 -21.07
CA ALA A 322 -12.51 20.76 -19.72
C ALA A 322 -13.09 21.69 -18.63
N GLU A 323 -13.57 21.09 -17.54
CA GLU A 323 -13.83 21.73 -16.26
C GLU A 323 -12.54 21.78 -15.43
N THR A 324 -12.41 22.77 -14.54
CA THR A 324 -11.24 22.93 -13.66
C THR A 324 -11.64 23.23 -12.21
N GLY A 325 -10.76 22.86 -11.29
CA GLY A 325 -10.73 23.36 -9.91
C GLY A 325 -9.34 23.91 -9.57
N GLU A 326 -9.04 24.12 -8.29
CA GLU A 326 -7.72 24.65 -7.85
C GLU A 326 -6.55 23.74 -8.26
N THR A 327 -6.74 22.42 -8.14
CA THR A 327 -5.67 21.41 -8.28
C THR A 327 -6.02 20.25 -9.23
N TRP A 328 -7.07 20.41 -10.05
CA TRP A 328 -7.53 19.36 -10.97
C TRP A 328 -8.13 19.90 -12.27
N ILE A 329 -8.12 19.06 -13.30
CA ILE A 329 -8.75 19.26 -14.61
C ILE A 329 -9.60 18.03 -14.95
N LYS A 330 -10.85 18.23 -15.36
CA LYS A 330 -11.82 17.17 -15.69
C LYS A 330 -12.34 17.34 -17.11
N LEU A 331 -12.35 16.25 -17.90
CA LEU A 331 -12.91 16.24 -19.26
C LEU A 331 -13.47 14.86 -19.62
N THR A 332 -14.36 14.81 -20.60
CA THR A 332 -14.93 13.55 -21.13
C THR A 332 -14.66 13.45 -22.63
N THR A 333 -14.05 12.35 -23.07
CA THR A 333 -13.57 12.16 -24.45
C THR A 333 -13.38 10.66 -24.77
N SER A 334 -13.56 10.29 -26.04
CA SER A 334 -13.13 9.00 -26.61
C SER A 334 -11.67 9.03 -27.09
N GLU A 335 -11.15 10.22 -27.37
CA GLU A 335 -9.83 10.44 -27.94
C GLU A 335 -8.77 10.76 -26.88
N GLY A 336 -7.51 10.44 -27.18
CA GLY A 336 -6.37 10.84 -26.37
C GLY A 336 -6.14 12.36 -26.37
N PHE A 337 -5.55 12.87 -25.29
CA PHE A 337 -5.30 14.30 -25.07
C PHE A 337 -3.95 14.54 -24.39
N SER A 338 -3.56 15.80 -24.23
CA SER A 338 -2.42 16.17 -23.39
C SER A 338 -2.69 17.47 -22.65
N LEU A 339 -2.20 17.54 -21.41
CA LEU A 339 -1.95 18.78 -20.68
C LEU A 339 -0.53 19.21 -21.00
N ILE A 340 -0.33 20.45 -21.45
CA ILE A 340 0.98 20.96 -21.88
C ILE A 340 1.38 22.09 -20.92
N PRO A 341 2.59 22.08 -20.32
CA PRO A 341 3.04 23.18 -19.47
C PRO A 341 3.18 24.46 -20.29
N LYS A 342 2.59 25.56 -19.80
CA LYS A 342 2.76 26.89 -20.38
C LYS A 342 4.21 27.36 -20.22
N ASP A 343 4.67 28.18 -21.15
CA ASP A 343 6.01 28.77 -21.05
C ASP A 343 6.01 29.89 -19.99
N VAL A 344 6.62 29.59 -18.83
CA VAL A 344 6.65 30.48 -17.66
C VAL A 344 8.08 30.89 -17.32
N ASN A 345 8.37 32.17 -17.50
CA ASN A 345 9.72 32.73 -17.31
C ASN A 345 10.11 32.85 -15.83
N ASN A 346 9.15 33.23 -14.97
CA ASN A 346 9.33 33.33 -13.52
C ASN A 346 8.14 32.66 -12.82
N PHE A 347 8.40 31.91 -11.75
CA PHE A 347 7.37 31.37 -10.85
C PHE A 347 7.93 31.18 -9.44
N THR A 348 7.06 31.08 -8.43
CA THR A 348 7.45 30.68 -7.07
C THR A 348 6.94 29.27 -6.80
N PHE A 349 7.76 28.41 -6.22
CA PHE A 349 7.31 27.15 -5.63
C PHE A 349 7.64 27.12 -4.14
N LEU A 350 6.87 26.35 -3.38
CA LEU A 350 7.06 26.19 -1.94
C LEU A 350 7.76 24.86 -1.66
N ALA A 351 8.55 24.78 -0.59
CA ALA A 351 9.19 23.54 -0.17
C ALA A 351 9.11 23.37 1.36
N PHE A 352 8.85 22.13 1.79
CA PHE A 352 8.89 21.70 3.20
C PHE A 352 9.13 20.19 3.26
N GLY A 353 9.24 19.62 4.47
CA GLY A 353 9.31 18.18 4.68
C GLY A 353 9.37 17.84 6.16
N ASP A 354 9.41 16.55 6.48
CA ASP A 354 9.48 16.02 7.85
C ASP A 354 8.33 16.59 8.72
N HIS A 355 7.12 16.64 8.16
CA HIS A 355 5.97 17.27 8.82
C HIS A 355 5.23 16.33 9.79
N ARG A 356 5.61 15.04 9.82
CA ARG A 356 5.07 14.00 10.71
C ARG A 356 5.15 14.36 12.19
N PRO A 357 4.29 13.79 13.05
CA PRO A 357 4.45 13.90 14.50
C PRO A 357 5.70 13.14 15.00
N GLY A 358 6.20 13.56 16.16
CA GLY A 358 7.29 12.87 16.86
C GLY A 358 6.91 11.51 17.48
N SER A 359 5.61 11.19 17.56
CA SER A 359 5.09 9.85 17.81
C SER A 359 3.57 9.78 17.55
N GLY A 360 3.06 8.61 17.17
CA GLY A 360 1.61 8.35 17.07
C GLY A 360 0.93 8.98 15.87
N THR A 361 -0.40 9.10 15.93
CA THR A 361 -1.27 9.47 14.79
C THR A 361 -1.68 10.95 14.75
N LYS A 362 -1.63 11.68 15.87
CA LYS A 362 -2.06 13.09 15.90
C LYS A 362 -1.00 13.97 15.23
N GLN A 363 -1.36 14.61 14.12
CA GLN A 363 -0.51 15.55 13.41
C GLN A 363 -0.14 16.79 14.27
N PRO A 364 1.05 17.41 14.05
CA PRO A 364 1.47 18.61 14.79
C PRO A 364 0.59 19.83 14.51
N GLU A 365 0.31 20.65 15.53
CA GLU A 365 -0.41 21.92 15.34
C GLU A 365 0.34 22.88 14.39
N VAL A 366 1.68 22.83 14.40
CA VAL A 366 2.52 23.65 13.52
C VAL A 366 2.47 23.21 12.06
N PHE A 367 2.23 21.92 11.77
CA PHE A 367 1.99 21.45 10.41
C PHE A 367 0.69 22.05 9.85
N PHE A 368 -0.38 22.15 10.66
CA PHE A 368 -1.60 22.85 10.23
C PHE A 368 -1.34 24.33 9.92
N LYS A 369 -0.59 25.04 10.79
CA LYS A 369 -0.17 26.43 10.52
C LYS A 369 0.63 26.55 9.22
N ILE A 370 1.60 25.66 9.00
CA ILE A 370 2.44 25.63 7.79
C ILE A 370 1.61 25.37 6.54
N ARG A 371 0.74 24.35 6.54
CA ARG A 371 -0.21 24.05 5.45
C ARG A 371 -1.10 25.26 5.15
N ASP A 372 -1.69 25.86 6.18
CA ASP A 372 -2.66 26.94 6.01
C ASP A 372 -1.99 28.25 5.55
N LEU A 373 -0.74 28.49 5.91
CA LEU A 373 0.09 29.56 5.35
C LEU A 373 0.50 29.27 3.88
N MET A 374 0.96 28.05 3.56
CA MET A 374 1.27 27.66 2.17
C MET A 374 0.04 27.72 1.26
N ASN A 375 -1.17 27.51 1.80
CA ASN A 375 -2.42 27.71 1.06
C ASN A 375 -2.73 29.20 0.79
N GLN A 376 -2.34 30.11 1.70
CA GLN A 376 -2.49 31.56 1.55
C GLN A 376 -1.41 32.21 0.66
N GLU A 377 -0.26 31.56 0.47
CA GLU A 377 0.84 32.05 -0.35
C GLU A 377 0.57 31.96 -1.86
N GLU A 378 1.16 32.90 -2.60
CA GLU A 378 1.25 32.84 -4.07
C GLU A 378 2.31 31.81 -4.46
N GLY A 379 1.91 30.74 -5.14
CA GLY A 379 2.83 29.64 -5.48
C GLY A 379 2.27 28.65 -6.49
N ALA A 380 3.12 28.25 -7.44
CA ALA A 380 2.81 27.35 -8.54
C ALA A 380 2.48 25.92 -8.07
N PHE A 381 3.27 25.42 -7.10
CA PHE A 381 3.17 24.10 -6.48
C PHE A 381 3.98 24.04 -5.17
N ILE A 382 3.87 22.90 -4.48
CA ILE A 382 4.59 22.57 -3.26
C ILE A 382 5.47 21.33 -3.51
N ILE A 383 6.69 21.35 -2.99
CA ILE A 383 7.58 20.19 -2.86
C ILE A 383 7.53 19.71 -1.41
N ASP A 384 7.29 18.42 -1.23
CA ASP A 384 7.44 17.72 0.04
C ASP A 384 8.66 16.78 -0.05
N SER A 385 9.67 16.98 0.81
CA SER A 385 10.88 16.15 0.85
C SER A 385 10.73 14.85 1.65
N GLY A 386 9.52 14.48 2.07
CA GLY A 386 9.20 13.18 2.65
C GLY A 386 9.11 13.18 4.19
N ASP A 387 8.95 11.99 4.75
CA ASP A 387 8.66 11.73 6.16
C ASP A 387 7.28 12.30 6.57
N LEU A 388 6.25 11.76 5.91
CA LEU A 388 4.86 12.17 6.03
C LEU A 388 4.20 11.60 7.30
N VAL A 389 4.60 10.41 7.75
CA VAL A 389 4.01 9.70 8.90
C VAL A 389 5.07 9.16 9.87
N TYR A 390 4.70 8.86 11.13
CA TYR A 390 5.69 8.53 12.16
C TYR A 390 6.32 7.13 12.08
N SER A 391 5.59 6.10 11.66
CA SER A 391 6.13 4.73 11.58
C SER A 391 5.49 3.89 10.48
N GLY A 392 4.99 4.57 9.45
CA GLY A 392 4.38 3.98 8.26
C GLY A 392 3.10 3.18 8.54
N LYS A 393 2.48 3.31 9.72
CA LYS A 393 1.28 2.52 10.05
C LYS A 393 0.06 3.05 9.31
N VAL A 394 -0.82 2.16 8.88
CA VAL A 394 -2.10 2.51 8.24
C VAL A 394 -2.92 3.56 9.02
N GLU A 395 -2.95 3.51 10.35
CA GLU A 395 -3.67 4.52 11.16
C GLU A 395 -3.01 5.92 11.13
N GLU A 396 -1.69 6.01 10.95
CA GLU A 396 -0.97 7.29 10.86
C GLU A 396 -1.24 7.95 9.50
N TRP A 397 -1.30 7.13 8.44
CA TRP A 397 -1.75 7.55 7.11
C TRP A 397 -3.22 7.97 7.09
N ALA A 398 -4.10 7.26 7.80
CA ALA A 398 -5.52 7.62 7.87
C ALA A 398 -5.72 9.03 8.46
N GLU A 399 -5.04 9.35 9.57
CA GLU A 399 -5.13 10.69 10.18
C GLU A 399 -4.40 11.77 9.38
N LEU A 400 -3.36 11.45 8.60
CA LEU A 400 -2.77 12.40 7.66
C LEU A 400 -3.68 12.71 6.47
N LEU A 401 -4.22 11.68 5.81
CA LEU A 401 -5.00 11.85 4.58
C LEU A 401 -6.35 12.53 4.85
N LYS A 402 -6.92 12.38 6.06
CA LYS A 402 -8.05 13.19 6.57
C LYS A 402 -7.77 14.71 6.57
N VAL A 403 -6.52 15.15 6.57
CA VAL A 403 -6.11 16.57 6.71
C VAL A 403 -5.19 17.08 5.60
N TRP A 404 -4.93 16.25 4.57
CA TRP A 404 -4.11 16.54 3.40
C TRP A 404 -4.86 17.48 2.44
N ASN A 405 -4.99 18.74 2.84
CA ASN A 405 -5.79 19.76 2.15
C ASN A 405 -4.89 20.91 1.66
N PHE A 406 -4.45 20.82 0.41
CA PHE A 406 -3.62 21.82 -0.25
C PHE A 406 -4.32 22.37 -1.50
N ASN A 407 -4.36 23.70 -1.64
CA ASN A 407 -4.91 24.36 -2.84
C ASN A 407 -3.90 24.46 -4.01
N LYS A 408 -2.80 23.72 -3.92
CA LYS A 408 -1.70 23.66 -4.89
C LYS A 408 -1.29 22.20 -5.13
N PRO A 409 -0.75 21.84 -6.31
CA PRO A 409 -0.11 20.55 -6.51
C PRO A 409 0.98 20.29 -5.47
N VAL A 410 1.06 19.06 -4.98
CA VAL A 410 2.13 18.61 -4.09
C VAL A 410 2.89 17.45 -4.73
N PHE A 411 4.17 17.67 -5.00
CA PHE A 411 5.09 16.67 -5.50
C PHE A 411 5.96 16.19 -4.34
N VAL A 412 5.97 14.88 -4.11
CA VAL A 412 6.49 14.24 -2.90
C VAL A 412 7.68 13.35 -3.22
N ALA A 413 8.72 13.39 -2.40
CA ALA A 413 9.78 12.38 -2.33
C ALA A 413 9.55 11.44 -1.12
N PRO A 414 9.90 10.14 -1.19
CA PRO A 414 9.72 9.23 -0.06
C PRO A 414 10.79 9.43 1.01
N GLY A 415 10.37 9.59 2.27
CA GLY A 415 11.24 9.58 3.44
C GLY A 415 11.53 8.19 4.00
N ASN A 416 12.41 8.10 4.98
CA ASN A 416 12.75 6.80 5.59
C ASN A 416 11.66 6.30 6.56
N HIS A 417 10.63 7.10 6.87
CA HIS A 417 9.46 6.67 7.62
C HIS A 417 8.35 6.10 6.73
N GLU A 418 8.29 6.46 5.44
CA GLU A 418 7.44 5.78 4.46
C GLU A 418 7.82 4.30 4.30
N TYR A 419 9.09 3.94 4.55
CA TYR A 419 9.58 2.56 4.48
C TYR A 419 9.36 1.72 5.75
N GLN A 420 8.71 2.29 6.78
CA GLN A 420 8.35 1.58 8.01
C GLN A 420 6.93 0.99 7.92
N GLY A 421 6.60 0.07 8.83
CA GLY A 421 5.24 -0.49 8.95
C GLY A 421 4.69 -1.06 7.64
N GLU A 422 3.60 -0.46 7.16
CA GLU A 422 2.95 -0.77 5.88
C GLU A 422 3.14 0.37 4.84
N GLY A 423 3.95 1.37 5.18
CA GLY A 423 3.83 2.71 4.63
C GLY A 423 4.09 2.82 3.14
N ILE A 424 5.02 2.02 2.60
CA ILE A 424 5.39 2.10 1.19
C ILE A 424 4.27 1.62 0.25
N ASN A 425 3.41 0.70 0.71
CA ASN A 425 2.21 0.33 -0.04
C ASN A 425 1.22 1.51 -0.08
N VAL A 426 1.04 2.21 1.04
CA VAL A 426 0.14 3.38 1.12
C VAL A 426 0.69 4.55 0.31
N TYR A 427 1.99 4.83 0.40
CA TYR A 427 2.69 5.81 -0.45
C TYR A 427 2.43 5.52 -1.93
N HIS A 428 2.68 4.29 -2.38
CA HIS A 428 2.45 3.89 -3.77
C HIS A 428 0.98 4.00 -4.21
N LYS A 429 0.01 3.80 -3.29
CA LYS A 429 -1.42 3.92 -3.59
C LYS A 429 -1.90 5.37 -3.77
N PHE A 430 -1.34 6.33 -3.03
CA PHE A 430 -1.79 7.74 -3.05
C PHE A 430 -0.85 8.71 -3.78
N PHE A 431 0.46 8.46 -3.75
CA PHE A 431 1.50 9.33 -4.29
C PHE A 431 2.26 8.71 -5.48
N GLY A 432 2.22 7.38 -5.63
CA GLY A 432 2.64 6.67 -6.85
C GLY A 432 4.11 6.22 -6.86
N PRO A 433 4.81 6.31 -8.01
CA PRO A 433 6.21 5.92 -8.11
C PRO A 433 7.12 6.85 -7.29
N THR A 434 8.28 6.33 -6.85
CA THR A 434 9.22 7.03 -5.97
C THR A 434 10.31 7.82 -6.69
N ASP A 435 10.43 7.63 -8.00
CA ASP A 435 11.50 8.17 -8.83
C ASP A 435 10.85 8.69 -10.13
N TYR A 436 10.79 10.02 -10.32
CA TYR A 436 10.10 10.69 -11.44
C TYR A 436 10.67 12.09 -11.72
N SER A 437 10.26 12.71 -12.82
CA SER A 437 10.77 14.03 -13.24
C SER A 437 9.77 14.84 -14.06
N PHE A 438 9.90 16.17 -14.05
CA PHE A 438 9.11 17.09 -14.87
C PHE A 438 9.86 18.39 -15.17
N VAL A 439 9.34 19.18 -16.12
CA VAL A 439 9.86 20.50 -16.49
C VAL A 439 8.83 21.58 -16.17
N LEU A 440 9.28 22.72 -15.64
CA LEU A 440 8.51 23.96 -15.61
C LEU A 440 9.46 25.15 -15.79
N GLY A 441 9.13 26.07 -16.70
CA GLY A 441 9.96 27.24 -17.02
C GLY A 441 11.39 26.83 -17.39
N ASN A 442 12.39 27.36 -16.68
CA ASN A 442 13.81 27.08 -16.89
C ASN A 442 14.39 25.92 -16.05
N TYR A 443 13.54 25.14 -15.37
CA TYR A 443 13.95 24.14 -14.39
C TYR A 443 13.46 22.72 -14.72
N TYR A 444 14.31 21.72 -14.43
CA TYR A 444 14.04 20.30 -14.60
C TYR A 444 14.04 19.63 -13.22
N PHE A 445 12.87 19.33 -12.69
CA PHE A 445 12.67 18.75 -11.37
C PHE A 445 12.85 17.23 -11.43
N ILE A 446 13.66 16.68 -10.52
CA ILE A 446 14.00 15.25 -10.44
C ILE A 446 13.74 14.78 -9.00
N PHE A 447 12.68 14.02 -8.80
CA PHE A 447 12.36 13.36 -7.54
C PHE A 447 13.01 11.98 -7.55
N ALA A 448 13.82 11.67 -6.54
CA ALA A 448 14.61 10.44 -6.52
C ALA A 448 14.66 9.80 -5.12
N ASN A 449 14.52 8.47 -5.07
CA ASN A 449 14.49 7.71 -3.84
C ASN A 449 15.90 7.37 -3.37
N ASN A 450 16.36 8.03 -2.32
CA ASN A 450 17.67 7.75 -1.73
C ASN A 450 17.60 7.06 -0.36
N VAL A 451 16.46 6.50 0.05
CA VAL A 451 16.24 5.96 1.41
C VAL A 451 16.16 4.42 1.50
N GLU A 452 15.50 3.72 0.55
CA GLU A 452 15.15 2.29 0.70
C GLU A 452 16.33 1.38 1.09
N ARG A 453 17.54 1.67 0.59
CA ARG A 453 18.70 0.76 0.68
C ARG A 453 19.76 1.21 1.67
N ASN A 454 19.34 1.51 2.90
CA ASN A 454 20.23 2.07 3.95
C ASN A 454 20.95 3.33 3.41
N TYR A 455 20.12 4.26 2.94
CA TYR A 455 20.48 5.53 2.32
C TYR A 455 21.42 5.45 1.10
N GLN A 456 21.17 4.49 0.20
CA GLN A 456 21.95 4.27 -1.03
C GLN A 456 21.02 4.18 -2.24
N LEU A 457 21.51 4.65 -3.40
CA LEU A 457 20.89 4.43 -4.71
C LEU A 457 21.40 3.13 -5.32
N THR A 458 20.51 2.35 -5.93
CA THR A 458 20.91 1.20 -6.75
C THR A 458 21.62 1.64 -8.03
N SER A 459 22.37 0.74 -8.69
CA SER A 459 22.99 1.03 -10.00
C SER A 459 21.95 1.40 -11.06
N ALA A 460 20.71 0.90 -10.96
CA ALA A 460 19.62 1.27 -11.85
C ALA A 460 19.18 2.72 -11.62
N GLN A 461 19.04 3.15 -10.36
CA GLN A 461 18.69 4.54 -10.02
C GLN A 461 19.80 5.53 -10.36
N TRP A 462 21.08 5.16 -10.18
CA TRP A 462 22.21 5.98 -10.67
C TRP A 462 22.14 6.17 -12.19
N ASN A 463 21.99 5.07 -12.94
CA ASN A 463 21.88 5.12 -14.41
C ASN A 463 20.59 5.81 -14.91
N TRP A 464 19.60 6.01 -14.04
CA TRP A 464 18.39 6.80 -14.33
C TRP A 464 18.64 8.28 -14.03
N LEU A 465 19.10 8.62 -12.82
CA LEU A 465 19.41 10.00 -12.41
C LEU A 465 20.42 10.66 -13.36
N GLU A 466 21.47 9.94 -13.77
CA GLU A 466 22.45 10.45 -14.73
C GLU A 466 21.81 10.81 -16.08
N LYS A 467 20.82 10.04 -16.55
CA LYS A 467 20.06 10.33 -17.78
C LYS A 467 19.06 11.47 -17.61
N GLU A 468 18.45 11.63 -16.45
CA GLU A 468 17.59 12.80 -16.18
C GLU A 468 18.41 14.10 -16.16
N LEU A 469 19.65 14.05 -15.65
CA LEU A 469 20.59 15.16 -15.70
C LEU A 469 21.10 15.43 -17.14
N GLU A 470 21.35 14.40 -17.94
CA GLU A 470 21.64 14.52 -19.37
C GLU A 470 20.49 15.21 -20.13
N LYS A 471 19.23 14.76 -19.94
CA LYS A 471 18.04 15.39 -20.53
C LYS A 471 17.88 16.86 -20.11
N ALA A 472 18.05 17.17 -18.83
CA ALA A 472 17.96 18.54 -18.33
C ALA A 472 18.95 19.46 -19.06
N LYS A 473 20.19 18.99 -19.25
CA LYS A 473 21.24 19.67 -20.00
C LYS A 473 20.93 19.80 -21.50
N GLU A 474 20.40 18.75 -22.14
CA GLU A 474 19.97 18.79 -23.55
C GLU A 474 18.83 19.79 -23.79
N LEU A 475 17.92 19.94 -22.83
CA LEU A 475 16.82 20.91 -22.86
C LEU A 475 17.23 22.33 -22.43
N GLY A 476 18.48 22.54 -21.99
CA GLY A 476 18.97 23.83 -21.48
C GLY A 476 18.34 24.26 -20.15
N LYS A 477 17.92 23.31 -19.31
CA LYS A 477 17.20 23.55 -18.05
C LYS A 477 18.07 23.25 -16.83
N ARG A 478 18.01 24.08 -15.79
CA ARG A 478 18.76 23.84 -14.55
C ARG A 478 18.10 22.70 -13.75
N PRO A 479 18.83 21.65 -13.35
CA PRO A 479 18.24 20.57 -12.56
C PRO A 479 17.91 21.03 -11.13
N VAL A 480 16.76 20.59 -10.62
CA VAL A 480 16.38 20.65 -9.20
C VAL A 480 16.20 19.21 -8.72
N ILE A 481 17.14 18.71 -7.92
CA ILE A 481 17.09 17.35 -7.37
C ILE A 481 16.38 17.41 -6.02
N VAL A 482 15.31 16.62 -5.89
CA VAL A 482 14.59 16.39 -4.63
C VAL A 482 14.85 14.97 -4.17
N MET A 483 15.40 14.83 -2.96
CA MET A 483 15.54 13.55 -2.26
C MET A 483 15.29 13.79 -0.77
N HIS A 484 15.00 12.74 0.01
CA HIS A 484 14.81 12.93 1.45
C HIS A 484 16.13 13.20 2.20
N ALA A 485 17.07 12.26 2.20
CA ALA A 485 18.30 12.39 2.99
C ALA A 485 19.34 13.28 2.28
N PRO A 486 19.96 14.28 2.93
CA PRO A 486 20.92 15.16 2.28
C PRO A 486 22.30 14.50 2.07
N PRO A 487 23.10 14.96 1.10
CA PRO A 487 24.49 14.56 0.93
C PRO A 487 25.44 15.17 1.99
N ILE A 488 24.96 16.13 2.78
CA ILE A 488 25.74 16.80 3.84
C ILE A 488 24.89 16.99 5.08
N ASP A 489 25.55 17.01 6.23
CA ASP A 489 24.97 17.44 7.50
C ASP A 489 25.73 18.71 7.91
N PRO A 490 25.07 19.88 7.97
CA PRO A 490 25.73 21.16 8.25
C PRO A 490 25.95 21.40 9.75
N ARG A 491 25.45 20.53 10.63
CA ARG A 491 25.51 20.71 12.08
C ARG A 491 26.88 20.28 12.64
N PRO A 492 27.32 20.81 13.81
CA PRO A 492 28.63 20.50 14.38
C PRO A 492 28.88 19.01 14.68
N GLU A 493 27.84 18.25 15.02
CA GLU A 493 27.90 16.82 15.31
C GLU A 493 27.87 15.93 14.05
N GLY A 494 27.20 16.40 13.00
CA GLY A 494 27.13 15.75 11.69
C GLY A 494 26.46 14.36 11.65
N GLY A 495 26.74 13.64 10.56
CA GLY A 495 26.50 12.21 10.41
C GLY A 495 25.08 11.79 9.99
N HIS A 496 24.09 12.67 9.93
CA HIS A 496 22.71 12.33 9.53
C HIS A 496 22.51 12.58 8.03
N THR A 497 23.35 11.94 7.21
CA THR A 497 23.38 12.09 5.75
C THR A 497 22.93 10.80 5.06
N MET A 498 22.71 10.87 3.75
CA MET A 498 22.79 9.67 2.92
C MET A 498 24.20 9.01 2.99
N ASN A 499 24.34 7.78 2.49
CA ASN A 499 25.61 7.04 2.57
C ASN A 499 26.81 7.85 2.02
N PRO A 500 27.92 8.01 2.76
CA PRO A 500 29.01 8.93 2.39
C PRO A 500 29.61 8.73 0.99
N THR A 501 29.70 7.50 0.49
CA THR A 501 30.19 7.21 -0.87
C THR A 501 29.20 7.69 -1.93
N HIS A 502 27.90 7.53 -1.66
CA HIS A 502 26.83 7.98 -2.56
C HIS A 502 26.61 9.49 -2.46
N ALA A 503 26.74 10.08 -1.27
CA ALA A 503 26.74 11.52 -1.02
C ALA A 503 27.84 12.22 -1.84
N LYS A 504 29.07 11.70 -1.79
CA LYS A 504 30.18 12.22 -2.61
C LYS A 504 29.85 12.16 -4.10
N LYS A 505 29.38 11.01 -4.61
CA LYS A 505 29.00 10.89 -6.04
C LYS A 505 27.86 11.84 -6.42
N LEU A 506 26.88 12.04 -5.53
CA LEU A 506 25.78 12.97 -5.76
C LEU A 506 26.29 14.42 -5.88
N LEU A 507 27.16 14.86 -4.97
CA LEU A 507 27.79 16.19 -5.05
C LEU A 507 28.64 16.38 -6.30
N GLU A 508 29.41 15.36 -6.71
CA GLU A 508 30.19 15.39 -7.96
C GLU A 508 29.28 15.53 -9.19
N LEU A 509 28.15 14.81 -9.24
CA LEU A 509 27.15 14.97 -10.32
C LEU A 509 26.44 16.33 -10.28
N MET A 510 25.96 16.76 -9.10
CA MET A 510 25.29 18.05 -8.94
C MET A 510 26.18 19.20 -9.42
N LYS A 511 27.47 19.17 -9.08
CA LYS A 511 28.46 20.15 -9.53
C LYS A 511 28.68 20.15 -11.04
N VAL A 512 28.74 18.97 -11.68
CA VAL A 512 28.92 18.84 -13.14
C VAL A 512 27.71 19.37 -13.91
N TYR A 513 26.50 19.26 -13.34
CA TYR A 513 25.25 19.67 -13.98
C TYR A 513 24.67 21.00 -13.45
N ASN A 514 25.38 21.73 -12.58
CA ASN A 514 24.89 22.93 -11.88
C ASN A 514 23.50 22.74 -11.22
N ALA A 515 23.27 21.56 -10.64
CA ALA A 515 22.00 21.19 -10.02
C ALA A 515 21.83 21.86 -8.65
N PHE A 516 20.61 22.31 -8.37
CA PHE A 516 20.17 22.70 -7.03
C PHE A 516 19.61 21.50 -6.28
N GLY A 517 19.81 21.42 -4.97
CA GLY A 517 19.29 20.34 -4.13
C GLY A 517 18.19 20.78 -3.15
N VAL A 518 17.15 19.97 -2.99
CA VAL A 518 16.11 20.10 -1.96
C VAL A 518 16.07 18.81 -1.14
N PHE A 519 16.29 18.92 0.17
CA PHE A 519 16.37 17.79 1.10
C PHE A 519 15.60 18.03 2.40
N GLY A 520 15.27 16.95 3.10
CA GLY A 520 14.68 16.94 4.45
C GLY A 520 15.59 16.20 5.43
N HIS A 521 15.00 15.26 6.19
CA HIS A 521 15.65 14.27 7.07
C HIS A 521 16.32 14.83 8.33
N ILE A 522 17.07 15.92 8.20
CA ILE A 522 17.62 16.68 9.31
C ILE A 522 16.61 17.77 9.65
N HIS A 523 15.98 17.69 10.83
CA HIS A 523 14.92 18.62 11.23
C HIS A 523 15.45 20.02 11.60
N ILE A 524 15.93 20.76 10.60
CA ILE A 524 16.42 22.13 10.63
C ILE A 524 16.08 22.85 9.32
N TYR A 525 16.20 24.18 9.32
CA TYR A 525 16.45 24.95 8.10
C TYR A 525 17.96 25.05 7.84
N TRP A 526 18.41 24.75 6.63
CA TRP A 526 19.72 25.17 6.13
C TRP A 526 19.66 25.54 4.66
N TYR A 527 20.44 26.53 4.25
CA TYR A 527 20.64 26.92 2.85
C TYR A 527 22.08 27.40 2.69
N GLY A 528 22.74 26.94 1.62
CA GLY A 528 24.06 27.43 1.27
C GLY A 528 24.72 26.64 0.14
N GLU A 529 25.99 26.93 -0.08
CA GLU A 529 26.84 26.22 -1.04
C GLU A 529 27.80 25.27 -0.31
N LYS A 530 27.98 24.06 -0.85
CA LYS A 530 29.07 23.15 -0.51
C LYS A 530 29.86 22.79 -1.75
N ASP A 531 31.14 23.16 -1.75
CA ASP A 531 32.14 22.77 -2.75
C ASP A 531 31.71 23.04 -4.21
N GLY A 532 30.92 24.09 -4.48
CA GLY A 532 30.33 24.40 -5.79
C GLY A 532 28.96 23.77 -6.07
N VAL A 533 28.23 23.32 -5.03
CA VAL A 533 26.85 22.80 -5.10
C VAL A 533 25.95 23.59 -4.18
N GLU A 534 24.88 24.16 -4.72
CA GLU A 534 23.86 24.92 -3.98
C GLU A 534 22.72 23.98 -3.54
N LEU A 535 22.37 23.98 -2.26
CA LEU A 535 21.26 23.15 -1.76
C LEU A 535 20.58 23.72 -0.50
N ILE A 536 19.35 23.26 -0.26
CA ILE A 536 18.59 23.49 0.96
C ILE A 536 18.29 22.20 1.71
N ILE A 537 18.14 22.32 3.02
CA ILE A 537 17.58 21.32 3.93
C ILE A 537 16.40 21.99 4.64
N THR A 538 15.21 21.40 4.52
CA THR A 538 13.93 22.02 4.89
C THR A 538 13.04 21.14 5.79
N GLY A 539 13.66 20.27 6.61
CA GLY A 539 12.96 19.32 7.50
C GLY A 539 12.25 19.95 8.72
N GLY A 540 11.84 21.21 8.63
CA GLY A 540 11.14 21.93 9.69
C GLY A 540 9.61 21.92 9.57
N GLY A 541 9.02 20.98 8.83
CA GLY A 541 7.59 20.95 8.54
C GLY A 541 6.68 20.61 9.73
N GLY A 542 7.21 19.99 10.80
CA GLY A 542 6.43 19.66 11.99
C GLY A 542 7.01 18.62 12.95
N ALA A 543 7.98 17.80 12.52
CA ALA A 543 8.67 16.86 13.39
C ALA A 543 9.62 17.57 14.39
N PRO A 544 9.91 16.99 15.58
CA PRO A 544 10.69 17.67 16.62
C PRO A 544 12.09 18.09 16.14
N VAL A 545 12.33 19.40 16.10
CA VAL A 545 13.59 19.98 15.59
C VAL A 545 14.84 19.49 16.32
N TYR A 546 15.94 19.32 15.59
CA TYR A 546 17.17 18.68 16.11
C TYR A 546 18.23 19.65 16.66
N ALA A 547 18.11 20.94 16.38
CA ALA A 547 19.13 21.95 16.71
C ALA A 547 18.51 23.17 17.40
N LYS A 548 19.32 24.15 17.79
CA LYS A 548 18.85 25.45 18.32
C LYS A 548 18.46 26.41 17.20
N PRO A 549 17.68 27.49 17.46
CA PRO A 549 17.28 28.45 16.41
C PRO A 549 18.44 29.09 15.65
N GLU A 550 19.59 29.31 16.30
CA GLU A 550 20.83 29.80 15.68
C GLU A 550 21.53 28.78 14.76
N GLU A 551 21.22 27.49 14.92
CA GLU A 551 21.71 26.36 14.13
C GLU A 551 20.68 25.91 13.07
N GLY A 552 19.61 26.69 12.86
CA GLY A 552 18.52 26.37 11.94
C GLY A 552 17.32 25.64 12.56
N GLY A 553 17.35 25.35 13.87
CA GLY A 553 16.29 24.64 14.58
C GLY A 553 15.04 25.50 14.83
N PHE A 554 14.19 25.64 13.82
CA PHE A 554 12.87 26.27 13.91
C PHE A 554 11.92 25.68 12.86
N TYR A 555 10.61 25.69 13.15
CA TYR A 555 9.60 25.24 12.18
C TYR A 555 9.43 26.27 11.05
N HIS A 556 9.26 25.79 9.82
CA HIS A 556 9.21 26.62 8.63
C HIS A 556 8.67 25.88 7.41
N TYR A 557 8.34 26.66 6.39
CA TYR A 557 8.44 26.25 4.98
C TYR A 557 9.35 27.25 4.25
N VAL A 558 9.73 26.95 3.01
CA VAL A 558 10.62 27.77 2.19
C VAL A 558 9.88 28.22 0.94
N LYS A 559 9.95 29.51 0.61
CA LYS A 559 9.55 30.08 -0.67
C LYS A 559 10.76 30.09 -1.58
N ILE A 560 10.60 29.55 -2.79
CA ILE A 560 11.68 29.43 -3.77
C ILE A 560 11.22 30.08 -5.07
N THR A 561 11.69 31.31 -5.30
CA THR A 561 11.41 32.04 -6.54
C THR A 561 12.38 31.59 -7.61
N ALA A 562 11.83 31.04 -8.69
CA ALA A 562 12.55 30.50 -9.84
C ALA A 562 12.47 31.47 -11.02
N GLY A 563 13.59 32.12 -11.33
CA GLY A 563 13.81 32.93 -12.53
C GLY A 563 15.16 32.58 -13.16
N ASP A 564 15.94 33.58 -13.59
CA ASP A 564 17.34 33.39 -14.05
C ASP A 564 18.24 32.74 -12.98
N THR A 565 17.89 32.93 -11.71
CA THR A 565 18.46 32.25 -10.55
C THR A 565 17.34 31.74 -9.63
N LEU A 566 17.71 30.90 -8.65
CA LEU A 566 16.82 30.56 -7.54
C LEU A 566 17.05 31.56 -6.41
N THR A 567 15.97 32.08 -5.81
CA THR A 567 16.01 32.86 -4.58
C THR A 567 15.25 32.11 -3.49
N VAL A 568 15.90 31.90 -2.35
CA VAL A 568 15.42 31.04 -1.25
C VAL A 568 15.10 31.90 -0.03
N GLU A 569 13.85 31.85 0.44
CA GLU A 569 13.35 32.60 1.60
C GLU A 569 12.63 31.67 2.59
N PRO A 570 13.13 31.49 3.84
CA PRO A 570 12.46 30.69 4.86
C PRO A 570 11.38 31.48 5.58
N VAL A 571 10.13 31.01 5.51
CA VAL A 571 9.02 31.54 6.32
C VAL A 571 8.96 30.75 7.62
N LYS A 572 9.39 31.38 8.71
CA LYS A 572 9.34 30.80 10.05
C LYS A 572 7.92 30.74 10.59
N VAL A 573 7.61 29.69 11.34
CA VAL A 573 6.30 29.49 11.97
C VAL A 573 6.46 29.12 13.44
N GLU A 574 5.66 29.77 14.30
CA GLU A 574 5.52 29.52 15.74
C GLU A 574 4.12 28.96 16.02
#